data_AF-M3FGU1-F1
#
_entry.id   AF-M3FGU1-F1
#
_cell.length_a   1.000
_cell.length_b   1.000
_cell.length_c   1.000
_cell.angle_alpha   90.00
_cell.angle_beta   90.00
_cell.angle_gamma   90.00
#
_symmetry.space_group_name_H-M   'P 1'
#
loop_
_entity.id
_entity.type
_entity.pdbx_description
1 polymer ?
#
loop_
_entity_poly.entity_id
_entity_poly.type
_entity_poly.pdbx_seq_one_letter_code
_entity_poly.pdbx_strand_id
1 'polypeptide(L)'
;MIADLCTTSQARSESCLGPAGPVAVLGRVGVREGQPFILAGDGSYDLQLNRFLRELPSWGVRAENSVLGYARDVMLCVRFLETSRHGKPIWVCDGDDLRAYKRVRLWCGGPGAVSVGTWNRSVAALDKWVAWSLDAGLLKRAPFRYVDKAVMTPAGPRRVHVNAEMEQDPEDEPLRFVSFEDYEPPAESVRISVRRPRAAGVGQVMREQCVSGRRGNIWMQR
;
A
#
# COMPACT_ATOMS: atom_id res chain seq x y z
N MET A 1 -2.53 20.42 -10.38
CA MET A 1 -1.90 19.77 -9.23
C MET A 1 -2.76 18.57 -8.85
N ILE A 2 -2.16 17.54 -8.27
CA ILE A 2 -2.67 16.16 -8.27
C ILE A 2 -2.81 15.72 -6.81
N ALA A 3 -3.86 14.96 -6.43
CA ALA A 3 -3.98 14.46 -5.06
C ALA A 3 -2.73 13.70 -4.59
N ASP A 4 -2.28 14.03 -3.37
CA ASP A 4 -1.05 13.53 -2.77
C ASP A 4 -1.32 12.80 -1.45
N LEU A 5 -0.59 11.72 -1.22
CA LEU A 5 -0.59 10.97 0.03
C LEU A 5 0.54 11.48 0.91
N CYS A 6 0.19 12.02 2.06
CA CYS A 6 1.14 12.59 3.01
C CYS A 6 1.16 11.79 4.30
N THR A 7 2.30 11.78 4.97
CA THR A 7 2.39 11.39 6.39
C THR A 7 2.71 12.60 7.24
N THR A 8 2.34 12.56 8.52
CA THR A 8 2.66 13.66 9.44
C THR A 8 4.17 13.88 9.64
N SER A 9 5.01 12.87 9.41
CA SER A 9 6.46 13.01 9.48
C SER A 9 7.01 13.82 8.30
N GLN A 10 6.47 13.63 7.09
CA GLN A 10 6.77 14.47 5.92
C GLN A 10 6.31 15.93 6.12
N ALA A 11 5.11 16.12 6.69
CA ALA A 11 4.60 17.46 7.00
C ALA A 11 5.46 18.20 8.05
N ARG A 12 6.17 17.48 8.93
CA ARG A 12 7.11 18.06 9.90
C ARG A 12 8.43 18.48 9.27
N SER A 13 8.98 17.71 8.33
CA SER A 13 10.24 18.08 7.65
C SER A 13 10.11 19.33 6.79
N GLU A 14 8.89 19.66 6.37
CA GLU A 14 8.58 20.86 5.57
C GLU A 14 8.14 22.06 6.41
N SER A 15 7.81 21.87 7.70
CA SER A 15 7.28 22.93 8.55
C SER A 15 8.31 23.46 9.55
N CYS A 16 8.88 24.63 9.26
CA CYS A 16 9.65 25.44 10.24
C CYS A 16 8.78 26.46 11.00
N LEU A 17 7.45 26.47 10.81
CA LEU A 17 6.58 27.57 11.25
C LEU A 17 5.64 27.19 12.41
N GLY A 18 5.94 27.68 13.62
CA GLY A 18 5.02 28.17 14.66
C GLY A 18 3.80 27.31 15.11
N PRO A 19 3.02 27.81 16.09
CA PRO A 19 1.83 27.11 16.64
C PRO A 19 0.62 27.06 15.68
N ALA A 20 0.75 27.65 14.48
CA ALA A 20 -0.23 27.62 13.40
C ALA A 20 0.26 26.83 12.17
N GLY A 21 1.39 26.14 12.28
CA GLY A 21 1.93 25.33 11.19
C GLY A 21 1.03 24.14 10.81
N PRO A 22 1.23 23.55 9.62
CA PRO A 22 0.45 22.42 9.12
C PRO A 22 0.31 21.27 10.13
N VAL A 23 1.38 21.00 10.88
CA VAL A 23 1.43 19.96 11.93
C VAL A 23 0.50 20.27 13.10
N ALA A 24 0.39 21.54 13.52
CA ALA A 24 -0.51 21.94 14.60
C ALA A 24 -1.99 21.84 14.17
N VAL A 25 -2.29 22.16 12.91
CA VAL A 25 -3.63 21.98 12.32
C VAL A 25 -3.98 20.49 12.25
N LEU A 26 -3.07 19.65 11.75
CA LEU A 26 -3.26 18.19 11.71
C LEU A 26 -3.47 17.58 13.10
N GLY A 27 -2.75 18.07 14.11
CA GLY A 27 -2.94 17.70 15.50
C GLY A 27 -4.34 18.04 16.03
N ARG A 28 -4.86 19.23 15.72
CA ARG A 28 -6.24 19.64 16.11
C ARG A 28 -7.33 18.80 15.46
N VAL A 29 -7.07 18.28 14.26
CA VAL A 29 -8.00 17.39 13.54
C VAL A 29 -7.80 15.91 13.96
N GLY A 30 -6.87 15.63 14.88
CA GLY A 30 -6.67 14.32 15.48
C GLY A 30 -5.86 13.35 14.60
N VAL A 31 -5.03 13.86 13.69
CA VAL A 31 -4.09 13.04 12.91
C VAL A 31 -2.90 12.68 13.80
N ARG A 32 -2.70 11.38 14.04
CA ARG A 32 -1.58 10.86 14.85
C ARG A 32 -0.28 10.85 14.06
N GLU A 33 0.83 10.81 14.78
CA GLU A 33 2.13 10.67 14.15
C GLU A 33 2.24 9.36 13.35
N GLY A 34 2.72 9.44 12.11
CA GLY A 34 2.81 8.31 11.17
C GLY A 34 1.51 8.00 10.43
N GLN A 35 0.39 8.64 10.78
CA GLN A 35 -0.89 8.39 10.13
C GLN A 35 -0.91 9.00 8.72
N PRO A 36 -1.31 8.24 7.68
CA PRO A 36 -1.48 8.80 6.35
C PRO A 36 -2.73 9.66 6.25
N PHE A 37 -2.65 10.72 5.44
CA PHE A 37 -3.75 11.59 5.05
C PHE A 37 -3.62 11.98 3.57
N ILE A 38 -4.72 12.37 2.96
CA ILE A 38 -4.83 12.75 1.54
C ILE A 38 -5.15 14.24 1.47
N LEU A 39 -4.39 14.96 0.64
CA LEU A 39 -4.73 16.29 0.18
C LEU A 39 -5.18 16.20 -1.29
N ALA A 40 -6.23 16.92 -1.63
CA ALA A 40 -6.66 17.04 -3.02
C ALA A 40 -5.63 17.83 -3.83
N GLY A 41 -5.76 17.81 -5.16
CA GLY A 41 -4.83 18.51 -6.04
C GLY A 41 -4.71 20.02 -5.77
N ASP A 42 -5.71 20.66 -5.18
CA ASP A 42 -5.68 22.08 -4.77
C ASP A 42 -5.13 22.31 -3.35
N GLY A 43 -4.67 21.25 -2.67
CA GLY A 43 -4.23 21.27 -1.28
C GLY A 43 -5.36 21.23 -0.25
N SER A 44 -6.62 21.09 -0.68
CA SER A 44 -7.75 20.99 0.25
C SER A 44 -7.75 19.67 1.02
N TYR A 45 -8.25 19.73 2.26
CA TYR A 45 -8.35 18.59 3.16
C TYR A 45 -9.81 18.12 3.26
N ASP A 46 -10.11 16.97 2.68
CA ASP A 46 -11.43 16.34 2.86
C ASP A 46 -11.52 15.72 4.26
N LEU A 47 -12.35 16.32 5.11
CA LEU A 47 -12.53 15.91 6.50
C LEU A 47 -13.02 14.47 6.64
N GLN A 48 -13.96 14.04 5.78
CA GLN A 48 -14.57 12.71 5.91
C GLN A 48 -13.66 11.64 5.33
N LEU A 49 -12.99 11.92 4.21
CA LEU A 49 -12.04 10.99 3.61
C LEU A 49 -10.86 10.74 4.56
N ASN A 50 -10.36 11.79 5.20
CA ASN A 50 -9.26 11.65 6.15
C ASN A 50 -9.69 11.08 7.50
N ARG A 51 -10.96 11.27 7.89
CA ARG A 51 -11.54 10.54 9.02
C ARG A 51 -11.57 9.04 8.77
N PHE A 52 -11.98 8.61 7.58
CA PHE A 52 -11.91 7.19 7.18
C PHE A 52 -10.50 6.63 7.37
N LEU A 53 -9.47 7.31 6.87
CA LEU A 53 -8.09 6.86 7.02
C LEU A 53 -7.66 6.72 8.48
N ARG A 54 -8.08 7.65 9.35
CA ARG A 54 -7.81 7.59 10.80
C ARG A 54 -8.52 6.41 11.49
N GLU A 55 -9.69 6.01 10.99
CA GLU A 55 -10.51 4.95 11.58
C GLU A 55 -10.22 3.54 11.02
N LEU A 56 -9.39 3.43 9.97
CA LEU A 56 -8.97 2.15 9.36
C LEU A 56 -8.51 1.08 10.38
N PRO A 57 -7.70 1.41 11.42
CA PRO A 57 -7.30 0.42 12.44
C PRO A 57 -8.47 -0.16 13.23
N SER A 58 -9.48 0.66 13.53
CA SER A 58 -10.72 0.21 14.19
C SER A 58 -11.56 -0.67 13.28
N TRP A 59 -11.43 -0.51 11.96
CA TRP A 59 -12.10 -1.29 10.91
C TRP A 59 -11.32 -2.54 10.46
N GLY A 60 -10.36 -2.97 11.27
CA GLY A 60 -9.61 -4.22 11.12
C GLY A 60 -8.31 -4.11 10.34
N VAL A 61 -7.92 -2.92 9.86
CA VAL A 61 -6.65 -2.71 9.14
C VAL A 61 -5.62 -2.11 10.11
N ARG A 62 -5.00 -2.95 10.94
CA ARG A 62 -4.13 -2.49 12.04
C ARG A 62 -2.66 -2.39 11.69
N ALA A 63 -2.17 -3.18 10.73
CA ALA A 63 -0.77 -3.15 10.35
C ALA A 63 -0.46 -1.87 9.57
N GLU A 64 0.62 -1.17 9.94
CA GLU A 64 1.00 0.12 9.35
C GLU A 64 1.17 0.04 7.83
N ASN A 65 1.84 -1.00 7.34
CA ASN A 65 2.00 -1.23 5.90
C ASN A 65 0.67 -1.45 5.18
N SER A 66 -0.31 -2.08 5.85
CA SER A 66 -1.65 -2.27 5.30
C SER A 66 -2.44 -0.96 5.29
N VAL A 67 -2.34 -0.16 6.35
CA VAL A 67 -2.95 1.19 6.41
C VAL A 67 -2.39 2.05 5.29
N LEU A 68 -1.06 2.08 5.12
CA LEU A 68 -0.41 2.85 4.05
C LEU A 68 -0.80 2.33 2.66
N GLY A 69 -0.86 1.02 2.47
CA GLY A 69 -1.31 0.41 1.22
C GLY A 69 -2.74 0.83 0.85
N TYR A 70 -3.66 0.76 1.82
CA TYR A 70 -5.05 1.14 1.62
C TYR A 70 -5.19 2.64 1.36
N ALA A 71 -4.49 3.47 2.13
CA ALA A 71 -4.50 4.92 1.93
C ALA A 71 -3.98 5.31 0.54
N ARG A 72 -2.90 4.65 0.08
CA ARG A 72 -2.36 4.81 -1.28
C ARG A 72 -3.36 4.38 -2.35
N ASP A 73 -4.00 3.23 -2.18
CA ASP A 73 -4.96 2.72 -3.15
C ASP A 73 -6.19 3.63 -3.28
N VAL A 74 -6.70 4.17 -2.17
CA VAL A 74 -7.79 5.15 -2.16
C VAL A 74 -7.36 6.48 -2.78
N MET A 75 -6.17 7.01 -2.42
CA MET A 75 -5.62 8.22 -3.03
C MET A 75 -5.51 8.11 -4.55
N LEU A 76 -5.02 6.97 -5.06
CA LEU A 76 -4.87 6.76 -6.50
C LEU A 76 -6.22 6.72 -7.22
N CYS A 77 -7.28 6.24 -6.56
CA CYS A 77 -8.64 6.34 -7.07
C CYS A 77 -9.12 7.80 -7.09
N VAL A 78 -8.96 8.55 -6.00
CA VAL A 78 -9.29 10.01 -5.95
C VAL A 78 -8.59 10.75 -7.08
N ARG A 79 -7.29 10.54 -7.23
CA ARG A 79 -6.48 11.13 -8.29
C ARG A 79 -7.00 10.79 -9.68
N PHE A 80 -7.40 9.53 -9.90
CA PHE A 80 -7.98 9.09 -11.15
C PHE A 80 -9.29 9.83 -11.44
N LEU A 81 -10.17 9.98 -10.44
CA LEU A 81 -11.43 10.70 -10.61
C LEU A 81 -11.19 12.19 -10.91
N GLU A 82 -10.24 12.82 -10.20
CA GLU A 82 -9.85 14.21 -10.47
C GLU A 82 -9.37 14.40 -11.92
N THR A 83 -8.44 13.54 -12.35
CA THR A 83 -7.72 13.72 -13.62
C THR A 83 -8.52 13.19 -14.82
N SER A 84 -9.17 12.04 -14.67
CA SER A 84 -9.78 11.29 -15.79
C SER A 84 -11.31 11.36 -15.80
N ARG A 85 -11.94 11.83 -14.71
CA ARG A 85 -13.40 11.97 -14.58
C ARG A 85 -13.84 13.40 -14.25
N HIS A 86 -13.12 14.40 -14.78
CA HIS A 86 -13.50 15.82 -14.72
C HIS A 86 -13.66 16.36 -13.29
N GLY A 87 -12.75 16.01 -12.37
CA GLY A 87 -12.85 16.53 -11.00
C GLY A 87 -13.91 15.87 -10.14
N LYS A 88 -14.45 14.71 -10.56
CA LYS A 88 -15.52 14.02 -9.84
C LYS A 88 -15.04 13.65 -8.42
N PRO A 89 -15.74 14.04 -7.34
CA PRO A 89 -15.33 13.64 -6.00
C PRO A 89 -15.64 12.16 -5.77
N ILE A 90 -14.84 11.52 -4.90
CA ILE A 90 -15.01 10.08 -4.58
C ILE A 90 -16.42 9.75 -4.04
N TRP A 91 -17.08 10.71 -3.38
CA TRP A 91 -18.42 10.56 -2.80
C TRP A 91 -19.55 10.36 -3.80
N VAL A 92 -19.33 10.68 -5.09
CA VAL A 92 -20.30 10.44 -6.17
C VAL A 92 -19.80 9.40 -7.17
N CYS A 93 -18.65 8.77 -6.90
CA CYS A 93 -18.09 7.69 -7.71
C CYS A 93 -19.09 6.53 -7.84
N ASP A 94 -19.11 5.90 -9.02
CA ASP A 94 -19.99 4.79 -9.34
C ASP A 94 -19.24 3.61 -9.99
N GLY A 95 -19.99 2.58 -10.36
CA GLY A 95 -19.42 1.40 -11.02
C GLY A 95 -18.81 1.67 -12.40
N ASP A 96 -19.25 2.70 -13.13
CA ASP A 96 -18.67 3.06 -14.42
C ASP A 96 -17.28 3.70 -14.24
N ASP A 97 -17.12 4.47 -13.17
CA ASP A 97 -15.81 4.99 -12.76
C ASP A 97 -14.86 3.88 -12.33
N LEU A 98 -15.33 2.94 -11.51
CA LEU A 98 -14.49 1.81 -11.07
C LEU A 98 -14.05 0.95 -12.26
N ARG A 99 -14.94 0.69 -13.22
CA ARG A 99 -14.61 -0.04 -14.46
C ARG A 99 -13.61 0.71 -15.32
N ALA A 100 -13.71 2.04 -15.43
CA ALA A 100 -12.71 2.80 -16.18
C ALA A 100 -11.36 2.84 -15.45
N TYR A 101 -11.37 2.97 -14.13
CA TYR A 101 -10.16 2.90 -13.31
C TYR A 101 -9.45 1.55 -13.49
N LYS A 102 -10.22 0.46 -13.47
CA LYS A 102 -9.75 -0.90 -13.77
C LYS A 102 -9.07 -1.00 -15.13
N ARG A 103 -9.69 -0.46 -16.19
CA ARG A 103 -9.08 -0.46 -17.53
C ARG A 103 -7.70 0.17 -17.54
N VAL A 104 -7.57 1.34 -16.92
CA VAL A 104 -6.29 2.07 -16.84
C VAL A 104 -5.25 1.29 -16.04
N ARG A 105 -5.66 0.66 -14.94
CA ARG A 105 -4.78 -0.05 -14.00
C ARG A 105 -4.36 -1.44 -14.46
N LEU A 106 -5.17 -2.16 -15.23
CA LEU A 106 -4.86 -3.52 -15.64
C LEU A 106 -4.55 -3.67 -17.13
N TRP A 107 -5.24 -2.95 -18.00
CA TRP A 107 -5.28 -3.31 -19.43
C TRP A 107 -4.65 -2.28 -20.36
N CYS A 108 -4.49 -1.02 -19.93
CA CYS A 108 -3.91 0.02 -20.78
C CYS A 108 -2.36 0.00 -20.86
N GLY A 109 -1.67 -0.85 -20.09
CA GLY A 109 -0.21 -1.04 -20.20
C GLY A 109 0.66 0.20 -19.94
N GLY A 110 0.11 1.28 -19.40
CA GLY A 110 0.83 2.52 -19.14
C GLY A 110 1.66 2.48 -17.83
N PRO A 111 2.38 3.57 -17.49
CA PRO A 111 3.19 3.66 -16.27
C PRO A 111 2.45 3.43 -14.94
N GLY A 112 1.11 3.41 -14.97
CA GLY A 112 0.25 3.09 -13.83
C GLY A 112 -0.32 1.67 -13.84
N ALA A 113 0.08 0.80 -14.76
CA ALA A 113 -0.38 -0.58 -14.82
C ALA A 113 0.12 -1.37 -13.60
N VAL A 114 -0.69 -2.30 -13.12
CA VAL A 114 -0.41 -3.11 -11.93
C VAL A 114 -0.79 -4.57 -12.15
N SER A 115 -0.28 -5.46 -11.29
CA SER A 115 -0.70 -6.87 -11.27
C SER A 115 -2.14 -7.03 -10.80
N VAL A 116 -2.74 -8.20 -11.08
CA VAL A 116 -4.08 -8.56 -10.59
C VAL A 116 -4.13 -8.53 -9.06
N GLY A 117 -3.18 -9.14 -8.35
CA GLY A 117 -3.10 -9.05 -6.89
C GLY A 117 -3.06 -7.61 -6.36
N THR A 118 -2.34 -6.71 -7.03
CA THR A 118 -2.30 -5.28 -6.65
C THR A 118 -3.65 -4.60 -6.92
N TRP A 119 -4.29 -4.90 -8.04
CA TRP A 119 -5.64 -4.41 -8.35
C TRP A 119 -6.66 -4.89 -7.32
N ASN A 120 -6.66 -6.17 -6.97
CA ASN A 120 -7.57 -6.74 -5.98
C ASN A 120 -7.38 -6.10 -4.59
N ARG A 121 -6.14 -5.77 -4.22
CA ARG A 121 -5.88 -4.95 -3.03
C ARG A 121 -6.50 -3.56 -3.14
N SER A 122 -6.39 -2.90 -4.29
CA SER A 122 -7.05 -1.60 -4.51
C SER A 122 -8.57 -1.71 -4.38
N VAL A 123 -9.20 -2.76 -4.92
CA VAL A 123 -10.65 -3.00 -4.77
C VAL A 123 -11.02 -3.27 -3.30
N ALA A 124 -10.22 -4.05 -2.56
CA ALA A 124 -10.45 -4.29 -1.13
C ALA A 124 -10.38 -2.99 -0.29
N ALA A 125 -9.47 -2.08 -0.64
CA ALA A 125 -9.39 -0.76 0.00
C ALA A 125 -10.65 0.08 -0.29
N LEU A 126 -11.16 0.04 -1.52
CA LEU A 126 -12.39 0.73 -1.91
C LEU A 126 -13.64 0.12 -1.26
N ASP A 127 -13.73 -1.21 -1.16
CA ASP A 127 -14.81 -1.89 -0.44
C ASP A 127 -14.82 -1.52 1.05
N LYS A 128 -13.63 -1.39 1.65
CA LYS A 128 -13.49 -0.92 3.03
C LYS A 128 -13.98 0.53 3.19
N TRP A 129 -13.64 1.41 2.24
CA TRP A 129 -14.14 2.78 2.21
C TRP A 129 -15.68 2.83 2.04
N VAL A 130 -16.26 2.00 1.16
CA VAL A 130 -17.71 1.92 0.98
C VAL A 130 -18.39 1.47 2.27
N ALA A 131 -17.91 0.39 2.90
CA ALA A 131 -18.48 -0.14 4.13
C ALA A 131 -18.44 0.91 5.26
N TRP A 132 -17.30 1.58 5.43
CA TRP A 132 -17.16 2.68 6.39
C TRP A 132 -18.10 3.85 6.07
N SER A 133 -18.20 4.23 4.80
CA SER A 133 -19.01 5.38 4.39
C SER A 133 -20.51 5.14 4.54
N LEU A 134 -20.96 3.90 4.39
CA LEU A 134 -22.33 3.49 4.66
C LEU A 134 -22.63 3.53 6.17
N ASP A 135 -21.73 2.99 6.99
CA ASP A 135 -21.85 3.03 8.46
C ASP A 135 -21.85 4.47 9.00
N ALA A 136 -21.01 5.34 8.44
CA ALA A 136 -20.96 6.76 8.76
C ALA A 136 -22.15 7.58 8.20
N GLY A 137 -23.06 6.96 7.43
CA GLY A 137 -24.22 7.63 6.83
C GLY A 137 -23.88 8.61 5.69
N LEU A 138 -22.66 8.56 5.15
CA LEU A 138 -22.18 9.44 4.07
C LEU A 138 -22.62 8.94 2.69
N LEU A 139 -22.66 7.61 2.51
CA LEU A 139 -23.27 6.98 1.35
C LEU A 139 -24.66 6.47 1.71
N LYS A 140 -25.61 6.65 0.81
CA LYS A 140 -26.98 6.11 0.97
C LYS A 140 -27.09 4.64 0.55
N ARG A 141 -26.23 4.21 -0.37
CA ARG A 141 -26.15 2.84 -0.90
C ARG A 141 -24.77 2.57 -1.46
N ALA A 142 -24.41 1.30 -1.59
CA ALA A 142 -23.14 0.93 -2.19
C ALA A 142 -23.09 1.39 -3.67
N PRO A 143 -21.99 2.04 -4.11
CA PRO A 143 -21.86 2.57 -5.46
C PRO A 143 -21.45 1.50 -6.49
N PHE A 144 -20.90 0.38 -6.03
CA PHE A 144 -20.37 -0.69 -6.85
C PHE A 144 -21.33 -1.87 -6.93
N ARG A 145 -21.14 -2.69 -7.98
CA ARG A 145 -21.85 -3.95 -8.14
C ARG A 145 -21.12 -5.03 -7.33
N TYR A 146 -21.88 -5.84 -6.63
CA TYR A 146 -21.37 -6.99 -5.90
C TYR A 146 -22.03 -8.27 -6.41
N VAL A 147 -21.28 -9.37 -6.35
CA VAL A 147 -21.72 -10.70 -6.75
C VAL A 147 -21.39 -11.71 -5.67
N ASP A 148 -22.24 -12.71 -5.50
CA ASP A 148 -21.94 -13.82 -4.62
C ASP A 148 -21.07 -14.83 -5.37
N LYS A 149 -19.95 -15.19 -4.77
CA LYS A 149 -19.10 -16.29 -5.24
C LYS A 149 -19.11 -17.41 -4.22
N ALA A 150 -19.18 -18.66 -4.69
CA ALA A 150 -18.93 -19.82 -3.84
C ALA A 150 -17.41 -20.04 -3.78
N VAL A 151 -16.84 -20.02 -2.57
CA VAL A 151 -15.42 -20.28 -2.34
C VAL A 151 -15.32 -21.52 -1.47
N MET A 152 -14.44 -22.44 -1.85
CA MET A 152 -14.15 -23.59 -1.02
C MET A 152 -13.26 -23.17 0.14
N THR A 153 -13.69 -23.44 1.37
CA THR A 153 -12.88 -23.25 2.58
C THR A 153 -12.60 -24.60 3.22
N PRO A 154 -11.63 -24.72 4.14
CA PRO A 154 -11.43 -25.96 4.90
C PRO A 154 -12.68 -26.44 5.66
N ALA A 155 -13.62 -25.54 5.97
CA ALA A 155 -14.89 -25.84 6.61
C ALA A 155 -16.05 -26.13 5.62
N GLY A 156 -15.76 -26.23 4.32
CA GLY A 156 -16.74 -26.46 3.26
C GLY A 156 -17.01 -25.23 2.38
N PRO A 157 -17.97 -25.34 1.44
CA PRO A 157 -18.29 -24.25 0.52
C PRO A 157 -18.95 -23.09 1.26
N ARG A 158 -18.39 -21.90 1.09
CA ARG A 158 -18.90 -20.65 1.67
C ARG A 158 -19.26 -19.67 0.55
N ARG A 159 -20.44 -19.08 0.64
CA ARG A 159 -20.80 -17.93 -0.20
C ARG A 159 -20.16 -16.68 0.36
N VAL A 160 -19.38 -15.99 -0.47
CA VAL A 160 -18.77 -14.70 -0.14
C VAL A 160 -19.33 -13.64 -1.07
N HIS A 161 -19.64 -12.48 -0.50
CA HIS A 161 -20.09 -11.31 -1.24
C HIS A 161 -18.86 -10.51 -1.64
N VAL A 162 -18.59 -10.41 -2.94
CA VAL A 162 -17.38 -9.75 -3.46
C VAL A 162 -17.73 -8.70 -4.49
N ASN A 163 -16.94 -7.64 -4.54
CA ASN A 163 -17.05 -6.64 -5.59
C ASN A 163 -16.88 -7.29 -6.96
N ALA A 164 -17.79 -6.99 -7.88
CA ALA A 164 -17.79 -7.56 -9.22
C ALA A 164 -16.54 -7.19 -10.03
N GLU A 165 -15.84 -6.14 -9.63
CA GLU A 165 -14.62 -5.68 -10.29
C GLU A 165 -13.35 -6.37 -9.79
N MET A 166 -13.42 -7.20 -8.73
CA MET A 166 -12.34 -8.13 -8.35
C MET A 166 -12.03 -9.08 -9.50
N GLU A 167 -10.74 -9.28 -9.77
CA GLU A 167 -10.27 -10.22 -10.78
C GLU A 167 -9.76 -11.53 -10.17
N GLN A 168 -9.84 -12.61 -10.93
CA GLN A 168 -9.16 -13.86 -10.55
C GLN A 168 -7.68 -13.71 -10.86
N ASP A 169 -6.83 -14.00 -9.89
CA ASP A 169 -5.39 -13.92 -10.11
C ASP A 169 -4.97 -15.12 -10.97
N PRO A 170 -4.36 -14.93 -12.15
CA PRO A 170 -3.82 -16.06 -12.90
C PRO A 170 -2.73 -16.82 -12.12
N GLU A 171 -2.09 -16.18 -11.13
CA GLU A 171 -1.16 -16.84 -10.20
C GLU A 171 -1.85 -17.74 -9.16
N ASP A 172 -3.20 -17.81 -9.12
CA ASP A 172 -3.95 -18.83 -8.38
C ASP A 172 -3.86 -20.23 -9.04
N GLU A 173 -2.97 -20.42 -10.03
CA GLU A 173 -2.53 -21.77 -10.42
C GLU A 173 -2.12 -22.56 -9.17
N PRO A 174 -2.49 -23.85 -9.07
CA PRO A 174 -2.24 -24.62 -7.87
C PRO A 174 -0.74 -24.59 -7.55
N LEU A 175 -0.41 -23.98 -6.41
CA LEU A 175 0.95 -23.97 -5.86
C LEU A 175 1.55 -25.36 -6.01
N ARG A 176 2.60 -25.46 -6.84
CA ARG A 176 3.34 -26.72 -6.96
C ARG A 176 4.13 -26.90 -5.68
N PHE A 177 3.61 -27.74 -4.79
CA PHE A 177 4.37 -28.23 -3.65
C PHE A 177 5.49 -29.12 -4.19
N VAL A 178 6.71 -28.59 -4.18
CA VAL A 178 7.92 -29.38 -4.39
C VAL A 178 8.24 -30.03 -3.06
N SER A 179 8.40 -31.36 -3.05
CA SER A 179 8.85 -32.05 -1.85
C SER A 179 10.26 -31.55 -1.49
N PHE A 180 10.66 -31.64 -0.22
CA PHE A 180 12.02 -31.25 0.15
C PHE A 180 13.09 -32.04 -0.63
N GLU A 181 12.78 -33.28 -1.00
CA GLU A 181 13.65 -34.18 -1.76
C GLU A 181 13.80 -33.76 -3.23
N ASP A 182 12.77 -33.13 -3.79
CA ASP A 182 12.76 -32.60 -5.17
C ASP A 182 13.23 -31.14 -5.25
N TYR A 183 13.54 -30.51 -4.11
CA TYR A 183 14.05 -29.14 -4.07
C TYR A 183 15.54 -29.11 -4.41
N GLU A 184 15.86 -28.82 -5.67
CA GLU A 184 17.23 -28.48 -6.06
C GLU A 184 17.45 -26.97 -5.86
N PRO A 185 18.29 -26.55 -4.89
CA PRO A 185 18.54 -25.14 -4.66
C PRO A 185 19.17 -24.53 -5.92
N PRO A 186 18.76 -23.32 -6.34
CA PRO A 186 19.39 -22.65 -7.46
C PRO A 186 20.90 -22.49 -7.19
N ALA A 187 21.73 -22.64 -8.23
CA ALA A 187 23.19 -22.66 -8.15
C ALA A 187 23.82 -21.42 -7.47
N GLU A 188 23.04 -20.36 -7.27
CA GLU A 188 23.44 -19.12 -6.59
C GLU A 188 22.69 -18.92 -5.24
N SER A 189 22.43 -20.00 -4.50
CA SER A 189 21.93 -19.87 -3.13
C SER A 189 23.00 -19.25 -2.24
N VAL A 190 22.85 -17.96 -1.93
CA VAL A 190 23.68 -17.19 -0.99
C VAL A 190 23.72 -17.92 0.36
N ARG A 191 24.91 -18.37 0.78
CA ARG A 191 25.11 -18.86 2.15
C ARG A 191 24.92 -17.70 3.12
N ILE A 192 23.77 -17.63 3.77
CA ILE A 192 23.59 -16.80 4.95
C ILE A 192 24.42 -17.42 6.08
N SER A 193 25.67 -16.99 6.20
CA SER A 193 26.53 -17.34 7.33
C SER A 193 26.06 -16.56 8.54
N VAL A 194 25.24 -17.19 9.38
CA VAL A 194 24.91 -16.66 10.70
C VAL A 194 26.17 -16.77 11.57
N ARG A 195 26.94 -15.68 11.65
CA ARG A 195 28.00 -15.57 12.67
C ARG A 195 27.34 -15.63 14.04
N ARG A 196 27.52 -16.75 14.75
CA ARG A 196 27.22 -16.80 16.20
C ARG A 196 28.05 -15.72 16.90
N PRO A 197 27.46 -14.88 17.77
CA PRO A 197 28.24 -13.97 18.58
C PRO A 197 29.14 -14.77 19.52
N ARG A 198 30.46 -14.57 19.41
CA ARG A 198 31.42 -15.04 20.41
C ARG A 198 31.14 -14.29 21.71
N ALA A 199 30.97 -15.04 22.80
CA ALA A 199 30.90 -14.49 24.14
C ALA A 199 32.13 -13.60 24.40
N ALA A 200 31.90 -12.33 24.71
CA ALA A 200 32.94 -11.38 25.06
C ALA A 200 33.38 -11.62 26.51
N GLY A 201 34.54 -12.26 26.66
CA GLY A 201 35.34 -12.24 27.88
C GLY A 201 36.48 -11.23 27.73
N VAL A 202 36.45 -10.23 28.60
CA VAL A 202 37.51 -9.33 29.12
C VAL A 202 38.94 -9.59 28.63
N GLY A 203 39.62 -8.55 28.10
CA GLY A 203 41.09 -8.41 28.18
C GLY A 203 41.85 -7.93 26.93
N GLN A 204 41.97 -6.61 26.78
CA GLN A 204 43.24 -5.84 26.65
C GLN A 204 44.25 -6.04 25.46
N VAL A 205 44.73 -4.88 24.96
CA VAL A 205 45.93 -4.50 24.14
C VAL A 205 45.90 -4.51 22.60
N MET A 206 45.78 -3.30 22.04
CA MET A 206 46.72 -2.60 21.12
C MET A 206 47.65 -3.43 20.20
N ARG A 207 47.55 -3.21 18.88
CA ARG A 207 48.65 -2.65 18.06
C ARG A 207 48.20 -2.33 16.63
N GLU A 208 48.66 -1.18 16.16
CA GLU A 208 48.61 -0.68 14.78
C GLU A 208 49.33 -1.63 13.81
N GLN A 209 48.88 -1.66 12.56
CA GLN A 209 49.78 -1.58 11.41
C GLN A 209 49.04 -1.06 10.18
N CYS A 210 49.46 0.13 9.77
CA CYS A 210 49.20 0.74 8.49
C CYS A 210 50.37 0.34 7.57
N VAL A 211 50.13 -0.38 6.46
CA VAL A 211 51.07 -0.37 5.32
C VAL A 211 50.28 -0.45 4.01
N SER A 212 50.67 0.49 3.16
CA SER A 212 50.26 0.80 1.79
C SER A 212 50.57 -0.31 0.77
N GLY A 213 49.94 -0.28 -0.42
CA GLY A 213 50.49 -1.01 -1.57
C GLY A 213 49.57 -1.36 -2.74
N ARG A 214 49.15 -0.35 -3.51
CA ARG A 214 49.21 -0.25 -5.00
C ARG A 214 49.02 -1.49 -5.91
N ARG A 215 48.18 -1.26 -6.95
CA ARG A 215 48.07 -1.87 -8.31
C ARG A 215 47.23 -3.17 -8.39
N GLY A 216 46.36 -3.36 -9.38
CA GLY A 216 46.13 -2.61 -10.63
C GLY A 216 44.85 -3.02 -11.36
N ASN A 217 44.50 -2.18 -12.33
CA ASN A 217 43.42 -2.34 -13.31
C ASN A 217 43.60 -3.61 -14.14
N ILE A 218 42.47 -4.19 -14.61
CA ILE A 218 42.29 -4.71 -15.97
C ILE A 218 40.78 -4.70 -16.29
N TRP A 219 40.44 -3.89 -17.31
CA TRP A 219 39.52 -4.08 -18.45
C TRP A 219 38.60 -5.34 -18.45
N MET A 220 37.44 -5.43 -19.11
CA MET A 220 36.60 -4.61 -19.98
C MET A 220 35.61 -5.62 -20.60
N GLN A 221 34.36 -5.21 -20.80
CA GLN A 221 33.39 -5.68 -21.81
C GLN A 221 33.49 -7.12 -22.36
N ARG A 222 32.35 -7.82 -22.27
CA ARG A 222 31.53 -8.11 -23.46
C ARG A 222 30.07 -8.26 -23.06
#